data_AF-A0A8R1DZ15-F1
#
_entry.id   AF-A0A8R1DZ15-F1
#
_cell.length_a   1.000
_cell.length_b   1.000
_cell.length_c   1.000
_cell.angle_alpha   90.00
_cell.angle_beta   90.00
_cell.angle_gamma   90.00
#
_symmetry.space_group_name_H-M   'P 1'
#
loop_
_entity.id
_entity.type
_entity.pdbx_description
1 polymer ?
#
loop_
_entity_poly.entity_id
_entity_poly.type
_entity_poly.pdbx_seq_one_letter_code
_entity_poly.pdbx_strand_id
1 'polypeptide(L)'
;MRLRGAIISVLVFGATILVNAKSKPCQQVQKEHGIVCRCTASYCDTLEPLGTVTGGKAVIYTTSRSGKRMERSELKSKSSSTTKTKIHVNTTQTYQKIMGFGAAFTDAAGMNLKTLPQEMQDLIIEQYFSEDGLGYVFGRVPMASTDFSTHEYSYDDVQFDFSLDNFNLTTEDFEYKIPFIKKAMAASGNKLQLFGTPWSSPGWMKTSGRMVGAGRLLGDENGKYYQTWAQYFVKFFEAYHAQGIEFWSLTPQNEPTTGIDPLWKWQTLYFDASMERNFIKKLLGPALAANPVTQHLKIMINDDQRINLPHWPNLILSDPMAAQYVQGIALHWYEDFIDPATVVTETHDKWPDYFLIATEACAGYFPADGPKLGAWSRAEQYANDLIKDLGNWVAAWVDWNYALDLQGGPNLAKNFVDSTIIVNATAQEYYKQPIWHVMAQFSKFIRPGSVRAGIQIIEKSVDVEGLAFLNADGTKTVVLLNKNEVLDFEIALNDVTSSDVIYEFKIQANSMVTVVYK
;
A
#
# COMPACT_ATOMS: atom_id res chain seq x y z
N MET A 1 61.30 7.07 33.65
CA MET A 1 60.13 7.94 33.90
C MET A 1 59.01 7.50 32.95
N ARG A 2 58.07 6.67 33.41
CA ARG A 2 56.93 6.18 32.61
C ARG A 2 55.70 7.00 32.98
N LEU A 3 55.20 7.85 32.09
CA LEU A 3 53.89 8.49 32.24
C LEU A 3 52.81 7.54 31.70
N ARG A 4 51.89 7.13 32.57
CA ARG A 4 50.63 6.48 32.21
C ARG A 4 49.61 7.58 31.89
N GLY A 5 49.12 7.63 30.66
CA GLY A 5 47.94 8.43 30.30
C GLY A 5 46.67 7.64 30.63
N ALA A 6 45.82 8.21 31.48
CA ALA A 6 44.49 7.67 31.76
C ALA A 6 43.51 8.20 30.70
N ILE A 7 42.83 7.29 30.01
CA ILE A 7 41.70 7.61 29.13
C ILE A 7 40.46 7.68 30.02
N ILE A 8 39.86 8.88 30.13
CA ILE A 8 38.56 9.10 30.77
C ILE A 8 37.50 8.87 29.70
N SER A 9 36.80 7.74 29.76
CA SER A 9 35.58 7.51 28.98
C SER A 9 34.43 8.31 29.60
N VAL A 10 34.00 9.37 28.90
CA VAL A 10 32.77 10.11 29.23
C VAL A 10 31.59 9.33 28.64
N LEU A 11 30.88 8.60 29.49
CA LEU A 11 29.56 8.04 29.20
C LEU A 11 28.53 9.18 29.18
N VAL A 12 28.15 9.63 27.99
CA VAL A 12 27.01 10.53 27.81
C VAL A 12 25.74 9.68 27.91
N PHE A 13 25.12 9.64 29.09
CA PHE A 13 23.75 9.19 29.23
C PHE A 13 22.84 10.25 28.59
N GLY A 14 22.39 9.99 27.37
CA GLY A 14 21.29 10.74 26.76
C GLY A 14 20.02 10.46 27.55
N ALA A 15 19.63 11.39 28.43
CA ALA A 15 18.33 11.38 29.05
C ALA A 15 17.28 11.68 27.97
N THR A 16 16.55 10.65 27.52
CA THR A 16 15.30 10.84 26.79
C THR A 16 14.32 11.55 27.72
N ILE A 17 14.19 12.86 27.53
CA ILE A 17 13.11 13.64 28.10
C ILE A 17 11.84 13.16 27.38
N LEU A 18 11.05 12.32 28.06
CA LEU A 18 9.68 12.03 27.68
C LEU A 18 8.86 13.31 27.88
N VAL A 19 8.91 14.20 26.90
CA VAL A 19 7.90 15.26 26.77
C VAL A 19 6.60 14.53 26.49
N ASN A 20 5.70 14.55 27.47
CA ASN A 20 4.33 14.08 27.31
C ASN A 20 3.58 15.08 26.42
N ALA A 21 3.97 15.18 25.16
CA ALA A 21 3.33 16.03 24.17
C ALA A 21 1.95 15.43 23.91
N LYS A 22 0.90 16.12 24.38
CA LYS A 22 -0.48 15.79 24.02
C LYS A 22 -0.58 15.74 22.50
N SER A 23 -1.17 14.68 21.96
CA SER A 23 -1.46 14.54 20.53
C SER A 23 -2.21 15.78 20.02
N LYS A 24 -1.87 16.23 18.82
CA LYS A 24 -2.59 17.33 18.16
C LYS A 24 -3.88 16.78 17.53
N PRO A 25 -5.07 17.28 17.90
CA PRO A 25 -6.32 16.79 17.33
C PRO A 25 -6.50 17.25 15.88
N CYS A 26 -7.31 16.51 15.11
CA CYS A 26 -7.73 16.88 13.77
C CYS A 26 -8.30 18.31 13.74
N GLN A 27 -7.72 19.19 12.91
CA GLN A 27 -8.34 20.48 12.58
C GLN A 27 -9.45 20.23 11.56
N GLN A 28 -10.63 19.89 12.06
CA GLN A 28 -11.77 19.50 11.23
C GLN A 28 -12.27 20.66 10.37
N VAL A 29 -12.49 20.38 9.09
CA VAL A 29 -13.14 21.29 8.14
C VAL A 29 -14.26 20.53 7.45
N GLN A 30 -15.47 21.08 7.52
CA GLN A 30 -16.61 20.58 6.75
C GLN A 30 -16.43 20.95 5.28
N LYS A 31 -16.49 19.95 4.41
CA LYS A 31 -16.49 20.04 2.95
C LYS A 31 -17.81 19.48 2.42
N GLU A 32 -17.98 19.50 1.10
CA GLU A 32 -19.21 19.07 0.43
C GLU A 32 -19.62 17.64 0.81
N HIS A 33 -18.68 16.70 0.89
CA HIS A 33 -18.98 15.29 1.14
C HIS A 33 -18.73 14.82 2.57
N GLY A 34 -18.22 15.70 3.45
CA GLY A 34 -18.00 15.38 4.86
C GLY A 34 -16.84 16.14 5.48
N ILE A 35 -16.22 15.54 6.50
CA ILE A 35 -15.18 16.18 7.30
C ILE A 35 -13.79 15.73 6.86
N VAL A 36 -12.90 16.67 6.59
CA VAL A 36 -11.46 16.43 6.41
C VAL A 36 -10.65 17.00 7.58
N CYS A 37 -9.42 16.52 7.75
CA CYS A 37 -8.45 17.15 8.66
C CYS A 37 -7.53 18.06 7.85
N ARG A 38 -7.59 19.37 8.13
CA ARG A 38 -6.76 20.37 7.46
C ARG A 38 -5.38 20.44 8.10
N CYS A 39 -4.36 20.51 7.25
CA CYS A 39 -2.99 20.71 7.66
C CYS A 39 -2.33 21.84 6.87
N THR A 40 -1.51 22.61 7.57
CA THR A 40 -0.73 23.75 7.07
C THR A 40 0.70 23.65 7.60
N ALA A 41 1.56 24.57 7.20
CA ALA A 41 2.91 24.74 7.74
C ALA A 41 2.94 24.81 9.28
N SER A 42 1.96 25.50 9.89
CA SER A 42 1.95 25.77 11.34
C SER A 42 1.18 24.73 12.15
N TYR A 43 0.33 23.91 11.51
CA TYR A 43 -0.52 22.97 12.22
C TYR A 43 -0.84 21.74 11.39
N CYS A 44 -0.72 20.58 12.02
CA CYS A 44 -1.33 19.35 11.54
C CYS A 44 -1.53 18.39 12.71
N ASP A 45 -2.54 17.53 12.58
CA ASP A 45 -2.87 16.55 13.60
C ASP A 45 -1.93 15.33 13.58
N THR A 46 -1.76 14.74 14.76
CA THR A 46 -0.86 13.61 15.01
C THR A 46 -1.65 12.47 15.65
N LEU A 47 -1.24 11.23 15.39
CA LEU A 47 -1.83 10.07 16.05
C LEU A 47 -1.39 10.01 17.52
N GLU A 48 -2.33 9.75 18.43
CA GLU A 48 -1.97 9.49 19.83
C GLU A 48 -1.27 8.12 19.93
N PRO A 49 -0.08 8.02 20.55
CA PRO A 49 0.64 6.75 20.66
C PRO A 49 -0.15 5.68 21.41
N LEU A 50 0.06 4.40 21.04
CA LEU A 50 -0.59 3.26 21.71
C LEU A 50 -0.34 3.27 23.22
N GLY A 51 0.88 3.63 23.61
CA GLY A 51 1.36 3.54 24.98
C GLY A 51 1.58 2.08 25.40
N THR A 52 1.71 1.84 26.71
CA THR A 52 1.90 0.49 27.24
C THR A 52 0.55 -0.20 27.44
N VAL A 53 0.33 -1.31 26.72
CA VAL A 53 -0.82 -2.19 26.91
C VAL A 53 -0.48 -3.26 27.95
N THR A 54 -1.25 -3.33 29.03
CA THR A 54 -1.06 -4.27 30.16
C THR A 54 -2.23 -5.26 30.23
N GLY A 55 -2.02 -6.41 30.86
CA GLY A 55 -3.06 -7.43 31.02
C GLY A 55 -4.30 -6.86 31.71
N GLY A 56 -5.49 -7.25 31.22
CA GLY A 56 -6.78 -6.74 31.71
C GLY A 56 -7.14 -5.32 31.24
N LYS A 57 -6.33 -4.72 30.35
CA LYS A 57 -6.67 -3.47 29.66
C LYS A 57 -6.64 -3.67 28.14
N ALA A 58 -7.39 -2.83 27.44
CA ALA A 58 -7.30 -2.68 26.00
C ALA A 58 -7.29 -1.18 25.65
N VAL A 59 -6.71 -0.84 24.51
CA VAL A 59 -6.78 0.50 23.92
C VAL A 59 -7.64 0.41 22.68
N ILE A 60 -8.54 1.38 22.50
CA ILE A 60 -9.41 1.45 21.33
C ILE A 60 -9.18 2.78 20.60
N TYR A 61 -9.05 2.70 19.28
CA TYR A 61 -8.99 3.84 18.37
C TYR A 61 -10.24 3.89 17.51
N THR A 62 -10.94 5.02 17.49
CA THR A 62 -12.20 5.18 16.75
C THR A 62 -12.08 6.22 15.64
N THR A 63 -12.55 5.86 14.45
CA THR A 63 -12.73 6.77 13.32
C THR A 63 -14.17 6.63 12.83
N SER A 64 -14.87 7.75 12.57
CA SER A 64 -16.29 7.71 12.20
C SER A 64 -16.69 8.77 11.17
N ARG A 65 -17.83 8.54 10.51
CA ARG A 65 -18.52 9.54 9.68
C ARG A 65 -18.85 10.81 10.45
N SER A 66 -19.22 10.68 11.72
CA SER A 66 -19.56 11.79 12.63
C SER A 66 -18.38 12.67 13.05
N GLY A 67 -17.15 12.32 12.64
CA GLY A 67 -15.99 13.19 12.81
C GLY A 67 -14.92 12.63 13.76
N LYS A 68 -15.05 11.43 14.33
CA LYS A 68 -13.94 10.84 15.08
C LYS A 68 -12.79 10.52 14.15
N ARG A 69 -11.56 10.80 14.57
CA ARG A 69 -10.34 10.64 13.77
C ARG A 69 -9.26 10.03 14.65
N MET A 70 -9.19 8.70 14.65
CA MET A 70 -8.27 7.92 15.50
C MET A 70 -8.35 8.33 16.99
N GLU A 71 -9.58 8.56 17.49
CA GLU A 71 -9.81 8.95 18.88
C GLU A 71 -9.49 7.78 19.80
N ARG A 72 -8.52 7.96 20.69
CA ARG A 72 -8.02 6.95 21.62
C ARG A 72 -8.86 6.92 22.90
N SER A 73 -9.20 5.73 23.38
CA SER A 73 -9.67 5.51 24.75
C SER A 73 -9.19 4.17 25.31
N GLU A 74 -9.38 3.95 26.61
CA GLU A 74 -8.94 2.74 27.30
C GLU A 74 -10.13 1.97 27.86
N LEU A 75 -10.08 0.65 27.73
CA LEU A 75 -11.05 -0.29 28.28
C LEU A 75 -10.41 -1.10 29.40
N LYS A 76 -11.23 -1.46 30.39
CA LYS A 76 -10.88 -2.44 31.42
C LYS A 76 -11.64 -3.73 31.13
N SER A 77 -10.97 -4.86 31.32
CA SER A 77 -11.58 -6.17 31.14
C SER A 77 -12.67 -6.42 32.18
N LYS A 78 -13.64 -7.24 31.81
CA LYS A 78 -14.70 -7.78 32.65
C LYS A 78 -14.64 -9.30 32.63
N SER A 79 -15.14 -9.92 33.70
CA SER A 79 -15.24 -11.38 33.84
C SER A 79 -16.48 -11.97 33.18
N SER A 80 -17.49 -11.15 32.87
CA SER A 80 -18.72 -11.58 32.22
C SER A 80 -19.35 -10.42 31.43
N SER A 81 -20.21 -10.78 30.48
CA SER A 81 -20.93 -9.85 29.62
C SER A 81 -22.34 -10.38 29.33
N THR A 82 -23.32 -9.48 29.41
CA THR A 82 -24.70 -9.71 28.97
C THR A 82 -24.97 -9.19 27.56
N THR A 83 -23.94 -8.65 26.89
CA THR A 83 -24.01 -8.11 25.54
C THR A 83 -24.29 -9.24 24.54
N LYS A 84 -25.21 -8.98 23.61
CA LYS A 84 -25.65 -9.98 22.62
C LYS A 84 -24.60 -10.23 21.54
N THR A 85 -24.03 -9.15 21.00
CA THR A 85 -23.03 -9.25 19.94
C THR A 85 -21.68 -9.64 20.52
N LYS A 86 -21.34 -10.92 20.38
CA LYS A 86 -20.07 -11.48 20.83
C LYS A 86 -19.12 -11.66 19.66
N ILE A 87 -17.86 -11.25 19.87
CA ILE A 87 -16.77 -11.47 18.94
C ILE A 87 -15.75 -12.34 19.64
N HIS A 88 -15.44 -13.49 19.05
CA HIS A 88 -14.47 -14.44 19.58
C HIS A 88 -13.20 -14.39 18.73
N VAL A 89 -12.06 -14.12 19.37
CA VAL A 89 -10.74 -14.20 18.74
C VAL A 89 -10.08 -15.50 19.15
N ASN A 90 -9.54 -16.24 18.18
CA ASN A 90 -8.79 -17.46 18.39
C ASN A 90 -7.40 -17.37 17.76
N THR A 91 -6.39 -17.09 18.59
CA THR A 91 -5.00 -16.98 18.16
C THR A 91 -4.31 -18.32 17.88
N THR A 92 -4.96 -19.45 18.18
CA THR A 92 -4.46 -20.79 17.78
C THR A 92 -4.77 -21.13 16.32
N GLN A 93 -5.73 -20.43 15.70
CA GLN A 93 -6.01 -20.51 14.28
C GLN A 93 -5.30 -19.35 13.58
N THR A 94 -4.27 -19.65 12.80
CA THR A 94 -3.44 -18.64 12.13
C THR A 94 -3.49 -18.78 10.62
N TYR A 95 -3.26 -17.68 9.92
CA TYR A 95 -3.22 -17.60 8.45
C TYR A 95 -1.89 -16.96 8.00
N GLN A 96 -1.91 -16.08 7.00
CA GLN A 96 -0.74 -15.40 6.48
C GLN A 96 -0.10 -14.45 7.50
N LYS A 97 1.21 -14.28 7.33
CA LYS A 97 1.97 -13.20 7.97
C LYS A 97 1.81 -11.92 7.15
N ILE A 98 1.47 -10.83 7.81
CA ILE A 98 1.35 -9.51 7.22
C ILE A 98 2.74 -8.94 6.96
N MET A 99 2.96 -8.54 5.72
CA MET A 99 4.18 -7.94 5.23
C MET A 99 4.15 -6.42 5.40
N GLY A 100 2.97 -5.77 5.27
CA GLY A 100 2.81 -4.36 5.57
C GLY A 100 1.85 -3.61 4.65
N PHE A 101 1.96 -2.29 4.67
CA PHE A 101 1.12 -1.37 3.90
C PHE A 101 1.99 -0.31 3.24
N GLY A 102 1.51 0.29 2.15
CA GLY A 102 2.28 1.26 1.38
C GLY A 102 1.46 2.17 0.50
N ALA A 103 2.17 2.92 -0.35
CA ALA A 103 1.59 3.72 -1.42
C ALA A 103 2.54 3.85 -2.62
N ALA A 104 2.08 4.44 -3.72
CA ALA A 104 2.87 4.64 -4.93
C ALA A 104 3.56 6.02 -5.02
N PHE A 105 4.82 6.01 -5.43
CA PHE A 105 5.62 7.19 -5.78
C PHE A 105 5.46 7.52 -7.27
N THR A 106 4.25 7.97 -7.65
CA THR A 106 3.97 8.46 -9.00
C THR A 106 4.55 9.85 -9.21
N ASP A 107 4.67 10.27 -10.48
CA ASP A 107 5.08 11.64 -10.79
C ASP A 107 4.07 12.65 -10.20
N ALA A 108 2.76 12.36 -10.31
CA ALA A 108 1.70 13.20 -9.75
C ALA A 108 1.83 13.42 -8.24
N ALA A 109 2.14 12.36 -7.47
CA ALA A 109 2.33 12.50 -6.03
C ALA A 109 3.52 13.41 -5.71
N GLY A 110 4.66 13.20 -6.38
CA GLY A 110 5.84 14.06 -6.20
C GLY A 110 5.64 15.50 -6.65
N MET A 111 4.96 15.73 -7.78
CA MET A 111 4.60 17.05 -8.28
C MET A 111 3.71 17.80 -7.27
N ASN A 112 2.69 17.14 -6.71
CA ASN A 112 1.82 17.73 -5.70
C ASN A 112 2.59 18.13 -4.44
N LEU A 113 3.49 17.28 -3.95
CA LEU A 113 4.34 17.62 -2.80
C LEU A 113 5.21 18.84 -3.11
N LYS A 114 5.84 18.91 -4.29
CA LYS A 114 6.69 20.05 -4.68
C LYS A 114 5.96 21.39 -4.75
N THR A 115 4.62 21.41 -4.80
CA THR A 115 3.84 22.66 -4.71
C THR A 115 3.74 23.25 -3.30
N LEU A 116 4.12 22.47 -2.28
CA LEU A 116 4.05 22.85 -0.86
C LEU A 116 5.44 23.29 -0.34
N PRO A 117 5.50 24.05 0.78
CA PRO A 117 6.75 24.37 1.45
C PRO A 117 7.46 23.11 1.94
N GLN A 118 8.79 23.18 2.06
CA GLN A 118 9.64 22.04 2.42
C GLN A 118 9.19 21.33 3.70
N GLU A 119 8.85 22.08 4.75
CA GLU A 119 8.37 21.54 6.02
C GLU A 119 7.07 20.73 5.90
N MET A 120 6.17 21.13 4.99
CA MET A 120 4.92 20.41 4.74
C MET A 120 5.14 19.15 3.92
N GLN A 121 6.10 19.18 2.99
CA GLN A 121 6.52 17.99 2.25
C GLN A 121 7.06 16.93 3.22
N ASP A 122 7.94 17.33 4.13
CA ASP A 122 8.55 16.43 5.11
C ASP A 122 7.50 15.87 6.07
N LEU A 123 6.59 16.73 6.54
CA LEU A 123 5.46 16.33 7.37
C LEU A 123 4.56 15.27 6.69
N ILE A 124 4.25 15.40 5.40
CA ILE A 124 3.45 14.40 4.68
C ILE A 124 4.20 13.05 4.65
N ILE A 125 5.50 13.06 4.34
CA ILE A 125 6.31 11.83 4.31
C ILE A 125 6.38 11.20 5.70
N GLU A 126 6.60 11.98 6.76
CA GLU A 126 6.59 11.50 8.13
C GLU A 126 5.24 10.89 8.51
N GLN A 127 4.14 11.53 8.11
CA GLN A 127 2.79 11.02 8.38
C GLN A 127 2.51 9.68 7.71
N TYR A 128 3.08 9.39 6.54
CA TYR A 128 2.95 8.08 5.90
C TYR A 128 3.94 7.05 6.44
N PHE A 129 5.22 7.39 6.54
CA PHE A 129 6.29 6.39 6.67
C PHE A 129 6.93 6.31 8.05
N SER A 130 6.80 7.34 8.89
CA SER A 130 7.38 7.30 10.25
C SER A 130 6.61 6.38 11.18
N GLU A 131 7.27 5.94 12.26
CA GLU A 131 6.62 5.15 13.31
C GLU A 131 5.51 5.92 14.04
N ASP A 132 5.55 7.25 14.07
CA ASP A 132 4.50 8.10 14.66
C ASP A 132 3.33 8.39 13.70
N GLY A 133 3.55 8.18 12.39
CA GLY A 133 2.54 8.21 11.33
C GLY A 133 1.87 6.86 11.10
N LEU A 134 1.53 6.56 9.85
CA LEU A 134 0.98 5.26 9.43
C LEU A 134 2.03 4.13 9.46
N GLY A 135 3.31 4.49 9.44
CA GLY A 135 4.44 3.56 9.42
C GLY A 135 4.42 2.65 8.20
N TYR A 136 4.06 3.16 7.03
CA TYR A 136 4.14 2.42 5.77
C TYR A 136 5.55 1.87 5.54
N VAL A 137 5.61 0.67 4.97
CA VAL A 137 6.85 -0.03 4.65
C VAL A 137 6.89 -0.54 3.21
N PHE A 138 5.88 -0.25 2.39
CA PHE A 138 5.90 -0.52 0.96
C PHE A 138 5.90 0.78 0.16
N GLY A 139 6.61 0.75 -0.98
CA GLY A 139 6.58 1.81 -1.98
C GLY A 139 6.53 1.24 -3.38
N ARG A 140 5.45 1.51 -4.11
CA ARG A 140 5.37 1.20 -5.55
C ARG A 140 6.04 2.30 -6.34
N VAL A 141 6.95 1.96 -7.25
CA VAL A 141 7.65 2.95 -8.08
C VAL A 141 7.39 2.63 -9.54
N PRO A 142 6.64 3.50 -10.25
CA PRO A 142 6.52 3.38 -11.69
C PRO A 142 7.86 3.44 -12.39
N MET A 143 8.08 2.57 -13.37
CA MET A 143 9.22 2.61 -14.26
C MET A 143 8.84 3.50 -15.45
N ALA A 144 9.31 4.74 -15.41
CA ALA A 144 8.95 5.85 -16.29
C ALA A 144 7.49 6.32 -16.14
N SER A 145 6.88 6.81 -17.23
CA SER A 145 5.59 7.49 -17.20
C SER A 145 4.38 6.57 -17.03
N THR A 146 3.32 7.12 -16.45
CA THR A 146 2.00 6.49 -16.25
C THR A 146 0.89 7.44 -16.71
N ASP A 147 -0.37 7.08 -16.48
CA ASP A 147 -1.46 8.05 -16.57
C ASP A 147 -1.30 9.19 -15.56
N PHE A 148 -0.75 8.94 -14.36
CA PHE A 148 -0.37 9.95 -13.35
C PHE A 148 0.97 10.64 -13.63
N SER A 149 1.26 10.87 -14.92
CA SER A 149 2.34 11.73 -15.42
C SER A 149 1.73 12.88 -16.25
N THR A 150 2.52 13.87 -16.66
CA THR A 150 2.03 14.98 -17.51
C THR A 150 2.23 14.75 -19.01
N HIS A 151 3.06 13.77 -19.38
CA HIS A 151 3.36 13.38 -20.76
C HIS A 151 3.87 11.94 -20.81
N GLU A 152 3.87 11.35 -22.00
CA GLU A 152 4.49 10.04 -22.27
C GLU A 152 6.02 10.20 -22.32
N TYR A 153 6.73 9.39 -21.54
CA TYR A 153 8.18 9.21 -21.62
C TYR A 153 8.58 7.80 -21.19
N SER A 154 9.69 7.30 -21.72
CA SER A 154 10.39 6.12 -21.23
C SER A 154 11.84 6.48 -20.90
N TYR A 155 12.61 5.52 -20.39
CA TYR A 155 14.03 5.72 -20.17
C TYR A 155 14.87 5.53 -21.43
N ASP A 156 14.27 5.08 -22.55
CA ASP A 156 14.99 4.81 -23.79
C ASP A 156 14.13 5.10 -25.04
N ASP A 157 13.84 6.38 -25.26
CA ASP A 157 13.01 6.83 -26.39
C ASP A 157 13.78 6.99 -27.72
N VAL A 158 15.09 6.75 -27.73
CA VAL A 158 15.89 6.73 -28.97
C VAL A 158 15.53 5.48 -29.78
N GLN A 159 15.04 5.68 -31.00
CA GLN A 159 14.53 4.55 -31.80
C GLN A 159 15.62 3.54 -32.12
N PHE A 160 15.26 2.26 -31.97
CA PHE A 160 16.11 1.11 -32.31
C PHE A 160 17.40 1.00 -31.48
N ASP A 161 17.43 1.59 -30.28
CA ASP A 161 18.53 1.44 -29.33
C ASP A 161 18.50 0.07 -28.63
N PHE A 162 18.80 -0.98 -29.39
CA PHE A 162 18.81 -2.35 -28.85
C PHE A 162 19.90 -2.58 -27.79
N SER A 163 20.94 -1.74 -27.75
CA SER A 163 22.02 -1.79 -26.76
C SER A 163 21.69 -1.04 -25.46
N LEU A 164 20.63 -0.23 -25.44
CA LEU A 164 20.26 0.64 -24.32
C LEU A 164 21.38 1.64 -23.98
N ASP A 165 22.09 2.14 -25.00
CA ASP A 165 23.20 3.09 -24.82
C ASP A 165 22.70 4.48 -24.40
N ASN A 166 21.46 4.82 -24.75
CA ASN A 166 20.79 6.08 -24.41
C ASN A 166 19.83 5.92 -23.23
N PHE A 167 19.83 4.76 -22.55
CA PHE A 167 19.01 4.56 -21.35
C PHE A 167 19.39 5.59 -20.28
N ASN A 168 18.42 6.38 -19.81
CA ASN A 168 18.64 7.31 -18.71
C ASN A 168 17.37 7.56 -17.89
N LEU A 169 17.55 7.77 -16.59
CA LEU A 169 16.48 8.31 -15.74
C LEU A 169 16.16 9.75 -16.18
N THR A 170 14.91 10.16 -16.01
CA THR A 170 14.45 11.47 -16.47
C THR A 170 14.32 12.46 -15.31
N THR A 171 14.00 13.71 -15.64
CA THR A 171 13.77 14.77 -14.65
C THR A 171 12.72 14.36 -13.62
N GLU A 172 11.70 13.61 -14.02
CA GLU A 172 10.64 13.12 -13.14
C GLU A 172 11.18 12.21 -12.04
N ASP A 173 12.14 11.33 -12.34
CA ASP A 173 12.79 10.53 -11.30
C ASP A 173 13.55 11.41 -10.31
N PHE A 174 14.37 12.33 -10.82
CA PHE A 174 15.25 13.15 -9.99
C PHE A 174 14.50 14.21 -9.17
N GLU A 175 13.38 14.73 -9.67
CA GLU A 175 12.61 15.77 -9.00
C GLU A 175 11.44 15.21 -8.18
N TYR A 176 10.73 14.21 -8.68
CA TYR A 176 9.42 13.80 -8.14
C TYR A 176 9.42 12.42 -7.48
N LYS A 177 10.43 11.57 -7.69
CA LYS A 177 10.43 10.20 -7.13
C LYS A 177 11.57 9.99 -6.16
N ILE A 178 12.81 10.04 -6.64
CA ILE A 178 14.03 9.75 -5.86
C ILE A 178 14.11 10.57 -4.57
N PRO A 179 13.86 11.91 -4.55
CA PRO A 179 13.95 12.68 -3.31
C PRO A 179 12.95 12.22 -2.25
N PHE A 180 11.71 11.93 -2.63
CA PHE A 180 10.67 11.52 -1.70
C PHE A 180 10.80 10.05 -1.27
N ILE A 181 11.29 9.18 -2.15
CA ILE A 181 11.69 7.81 -1.79
C ILE A 181 12.78 7.84 -0.71
N LYS A 182 13.83 8.65 -0.88
CA LYS A 182 14.91 8.78 0.12
C LYS A 182 14.40 9.30 1.47
N LYS A 183 13.48 10.25 1.46
CA LYS A 183 12.83 10.73 2.69
C LYS A 183 11.98 9.64 3.35
N ALA A 184 11.24 8.86 2.57
CA ALA A 184 10.45 7.74 3.08
C ALA A 184 11.33 6.61 3.65
N MET A 185 12.47 6.31 3.01
CA MET A 185 13.48 5.39 3.55
C MET A 185 13.99 5.88 4.90
N ALA A 186 14.35 7.17 5.02
CA ALA A 186 14.79 7.75 6.29
C ALA A 186 13.69 7.70 7.37
N ALA A 187 12.47 8.12 7.03
CA ALA A 187 11.32 8.14 7.95
C ALA A 187 10.94 6.74 8.44
N SER A 188 11.01 5.73 7.58
CA SER A 188 10.73 4.33 7.94
C SER A 188 11.88 3.63 8.70
N GLY A 189 13.00 4.32 8.95
CA GLY A 189 14.19 3.70 9.55
C GLY A 189 14.82 2.65 8.63
N ASN A 190 14.80 2.89 7.32
CA ASN A 190 15.28 2.00 6.25
C ASN A 190 14.56 0.64 6.19
N LYS A 191 13.27 0.61 6.55
CA LYS A 191 12.42 -0.59 6.45
C LYS A 191 11.59 -0.65 5.16
N LEU A 192 11.67 0.39 4.32
CA LEU A 192 10.90 0.51 3.08
C LEU A 192 11.29 -0.56 2.06
N GLN A 193 10.31 -1.36 1.64
CA GLN A 193 10.38 -2.34 0.57
C GLN A 193 9.80 -1.74 -0.71
N LEU A 194 10.67 -1.46 -1.68
CA LEU A 194 10.27 -0.87 -2.95
C LEU A 194 10.01 -1.94 -3.99
N PHE A 195 9.03 -1.72 -4.86
CA PHE A 195 8.86 -2.54 -6.05
C PHE A 195 8.65 -1.71 -7.31
N GLY A 196 9.29 -2.13 -8.40
CA GLY A 196 9.25 -1.47 -9.69
C GLY A 196 8.22 -2.09 -10.62
N THR A 197 7.46 -1.26 -11.33
CA THR A 197 6.45 -1.71 -12.29
C THR A 197 6.45 -0.81 -13.52
N PRO A 198 6.57 -1.34 -14.76
CA PRO A 198 6.38 -0.55 -15.97
C PRO A 198 4.91 -0.53 -16.43
N TRP A 199 4.46 0.61 -16.95
CA TRP A 199 3.19 0.71 -17.67
C TRP A 199 3.33 0.38 -19.15
N SER A 200 4.47 0.71 -19.75
CA SER A 200 4.75 0.42 -21.15
C SER A 200 6.25 0.30 -21.38
N SER A 201 6.62 -0.48 -22.39
CA SER A 201 7.94 -0.34 -23.03
C SER A 201 8.03 0.94 -23.86
N PRO A 202 9.23 1.37 -24.29
CA PRO A 202 9.38 2.44 -25.27
C PRO A 202 8.52 2.19 -26.52
N GLY A 203 7.97 3.27 -27.09
CA GLY A 203 7.03 3.18 -28.21
C GLY A 203 7.62 2.47 -29.45
N TRP A 204 8.92 2.65 -29.70
CA TRP A 204 9.62 2.02 -30.83
C TRP A 204 9.75 0.49 -30.70
N MET A 205 9.54 -0.07 -29.50
CA MET A 205 9.51 -1.52 -29.27
C MET A 205 8.13 -2.14 -29.51
N LYS A 206 7.07 -1.34 -29.66
CA LYS A 206 5.67 -1.80 -29.67
C LYS A 206 5.09 -1.90 -31.07
N THR A 207 4.16 -2.84 -31.26
CA THR A 207 3.38 -2.99 -32.50
C THR A 207 2.54 -1.75 -32.83
N SER A 208 2.14 -0.97 -31.82
CA SER A 208 1.41 0.29 -31.98
C SER A 208 2.31 1.47 -32.34
N GLY A 209 3.63 1.35 -32.16
CA GLY A 209 4.57 2.47 -32.26
C GLY A 209 4.43 3.53 -31.16
N ARG A 210 3.54 3.32 -30.17
CA ARG A 210 3.25 4.27 -29.07
C ARG A 210 3.10 3.56 -27.73
N MET A 211 3.26 4.30 -26.62
CA MET A 211 3.08 3.74 -25.29
C MET A 211 1.60 3.49 -24.95
N VAL A 212 0.67 4.18 -25.62
CA VAL A 212 -0.79 4.03 -25.43
C VAL A 212 -1.45 3.14 -26.49
N GLY A 213 -2.65 2.66 -26.17
CA GLY A 213 -3.50 1.83 -27.03
C GLY A 213 -2.97 0.39 -27.22
N ALA A 214 -3.76 -0.41 -27.93
CA ALA A 214 -3.49 -1.84 -28.09
C ALA A 214 -2.12 -2.11 -28.72
N GLY A 215 -1.31 -2.93 -28.04
CA GLY A 215 -0.02 -3.32 -28.58
C GLY A 215 0.80 -4.18 -27.66
N ARG A 216 1.56 -5.08 -28.27
CA ARG A 216 2.60 -5.90 -27.63
C ARG A 216 3.97 -5.51 -28.15
N LEU A 217 5.02 -6.11 -27.60
CA LEU A 217 6.37 -5.99 -28.15
C LEU A 217 6.45 -6.58 -29.58
N LEU A 218 7.30 -5.99 -30.41
CA LEU A 218 7.54 -6.41 -31.79
C LEU A 218 8.30 -7.75 -31.85
N GLY A 219 7.99 -8.55 -32.89
CA GLY A 219 8.70 -9.78 -33.20
C GLY A 219 8.38 -10.97 -32.28
N ASP A 220 9.26 -11.96 -32.28
CA ASP A 220 9.10 -13.18 -31.48
C ASP A 220 9.38 -12.92 -30.00
N GLU A 221 8.70 -13.65 -29.09
CA GLU A 221 8.84 -13.53 -27.62
C GLU A 221 10.25 -13.79 -27.07
N ASN A 222 11.17 -14.29 -27.89
CA ASN A 222 12.58 -14.48 -27.56
C ASN A 222 13.51 -13.69 -28.50
N GLY A 223 12.95 -12.82 -29.33
CA GLY A 223 13.67 -11.98 -30.29
C GLY A 223 14.24 -10.73 -29.63
N LYS A 224 14.91 -9.92 -30.45
CA LYS A 224 15.69 -8.75 -29.98
C LYS A 224 14.87 -7.76 -29.13
N TYR A 225 13.60 -7.50 -29.45
CA TYR A 225 12.79 -6.54 -28.69
C TYR A 225 12.47 -7.03 -27.28
N TYR A 226 12.12 -8.31 -27.12
CA TYR A 226 11.89 -8.91 -25.81
C TYR A 226 13.19 -9.03 -25.01
N GLN A 227 14.31 -9.37 -25.66
CA GLN A 227 15.62 -9.38 -25.02
C GLN A 227 16.02 -8.00 -24.50
N THR A 228 15.88 -6.96 -25.33
CA THR A 228 16.14 -5.57 -24.93
C THR A 228 15.20 -5.14 -23.81
N TRP A 229 13.93 -5.53 -23.85
CA TRP A 229 12.99 -5.23 -22.76
C TRP A 229 13.42 -5.86 -21.42
N ALA A 230 13.89 -7.11 -21.40
CA ALA A 230 14.45 -7.70 -20.18
C ALA A 230 15.69 -6.94 -19.66
N GLN A 231 16.55 -6.46 -20.55
CA GLN A 231 17.71 -5.63 -20.15
C GLN A 231 17.32 -4.24 -19.66
N TYR A 232 16.21 -3.69 -20.14
CA TYR A 232 15.66 -2.41 -19.66
C TYR A 232 15.33 -2.47 -18.16
N PHE A 233 14.78 -3.60 -17.67
CA PHE A 233 14.59 -3.81 -16.23
C PHE A 233 15.91 -3.77 -15.47
N VAL A 234 16.93 -4.49 -15.96
CA VAL A 234 18.26 -4.50 -15.32
C VAL A 234 18.83 -3.09 -15.24
N LYS A 235 18.78 -2.32 -16.34
CA LYS A 235 19.24 -0.92 -16.38
C LYS A 235 18.48 -0.02 -15.41
N PHE A 236 17.17 -0.19 -15.27
CA PHE A 236 16.38 0.56 -14.29
C PHE A 236 16.87 0.33 -12.85
N PHE A 237 17.04 -0.93 -12.44
CA PHE A 237 17.50 -1.23 -11.08
C PHE A 237 18.96 -0.81 -10.86
N GLU A 238 19.84 -0.95 -11.86
CA GLU A 238 21.20 -0.40 -11.79
C GLU A 238 21.20 1.11 -11.61
N ALA A 239 20.34 1.83 -12.35
CA ALA A 239 20.25 3.28 -12.27
C ALA A 239 19.74 3.76 -10.90
N TYR A 240 18.72 3.11 -10.33
CA TYR A 240 18.25 3.43 -8.98
C TYR A 240 19.22 2.99 -7.89
N HIS A 241 19.90 1.85 -8.06
CA HIS A 241 20.96 1.41 -7.15
C HIS A 241 22.12 2.42 -7.11
N ALA A 242 22.50 3.01 -8.25
CA ALA A 242 23.48 4.08 -8.31
C ALA A 242 23.04 5.36 -7.55
N GLN A 243 21.74 5.52 -7.30
CA GLN A 243 21.19 6.58 -6.44
C GLN A 243 21.11 6.18 -4.95
N GLY A 244 21.57 4.99 -4.59
CA GLY A 244 21.49 4.44 -3.23
C GLY A 244 20.09 3.92 -2.88
N ILE A 245 19.29 3.56 -3.88
CA ILE A 245 17.94 3.02 -3.68
C ILE A 245 17.93 1.56 -4.13
N GLU A 246 17.66 0.65 -3.20
CA GLU A 246 17.53 -0.78 -3.47
C GLU A 246 16.05 -1.18 -3.54
N PHE A 247 15.75 -2.09 -4.47
CA PHE A 247 14.42 -2.62 -4.65
C PHE A 247 14.29 -3.99 -4.00
N TRP A 248 13.08 -4.31 -3.56
CA TRP A 248 12.73 -5.61 -3.01
C TRP A 248 12.14 -6.54 -4.07
N SER A 249 11.33 -6.00 -4.98
CA SER A 249 10.65 -6.79 -6.01
C SER A 249 10.30 -5.98 -7.25
N LEU A 250 9.62 -6.62 -8.20
CA LEU A 250 9.03 -6.01 -9.38
C LEU A 250 7.79 -6.76 -9.85
N THR A 251 7.01 -6.10 -10.70
CA THR A 251 6.02 -6.76 -11.56
C THR A 251 6.47 -6.66 -13.02
N PRO A 252 6.27 -7.70 -13.87
CA PRO A 252 6.69 -7.65 -15.26
C PRO A 252 5.93 -6.62 -16.11
N GLN A 253 4.72 -6.23 -15.69
CA GLN A 253 3.86 -5.30 -16.42
C GLN A 253 2.70 -4.86 -15.51
N ASN A 254 2.40 -3.56 -15.45
CA ASN A 254 1.14 -3.06 -14.90
C ASN A 254 -0.02 -3.43 -15.81
N GLU A 255 -1.07 -4.03 -15.24
CA GLU A 255 -2.35 -4.32 -15.91
C GLU A 255 -2.18 -4.85 -17.34
N PRO A 256 -1.44 -5.96 -17.53
CA PRO A 256 -1.08 -6.49 -18.83
C PRO A 256 -2.29 -6.74 -19.75
N THR A 257 -3.48 -6.98 -19.19
CA THR A 257 -4.70 -7.19 -19.96
C THR A 257 -5.18 -5.93 -20.69
N THR A 258 -4.91 -4.74 -20.15
CA THR A 258 -5.35 -3.45 -20.72
C THR A 258 -4.76 -3.19 -22.11
N GLY A 259 -3.60 -3.77 -22.41
CA GLY A 259 -2.93 -3.65 -23.69
C GLY A 259 -3.68 -4.32 -24.86
N ILE A 260 -4.79 -5.03 -24.59
CA ILE A 260 -5.69 -5.54 -25.62
C ILE A 260 -6.61 -4.45 -26.19
N ASP A 261 -6.88 -3.38 -25.43
CA ASP A 261 -7.86 -2.36 -25.80
C ASP A 261 -7.25 -1.32 -26.76
N PRO A 262 -7.72 -1.24 -28.01
CA PRO A 262 -7.21 -0.24 -28.97
C PRO A 262 -7.53 1.20 -28.57
N LEU A 263 -8.49 1.42 -27.66
CA LEU A 263 -8.92 2.73 -27.18
C LEU A 263 -8.34 3.08 -25.81
N TRP A 264 -7.46 2.25 -25.25
CA TRP A 264 -6.80 2.54 -23.98
C TRP A 264 -6.02 3.86 -24.06
N LYS A 265 -6.29 4.76 -23.12
CA LYS A 265 -5.93 6.19 -23.24
C LYS A 265 -4.59 6.57 -22.64
N TRP A 266 -3.93 5.65 -21.93
CA TRP A 266 -2.64 5.86 -21.29
C TRP A 266 -1.71 4.68 -21.54
N GLN A 267 -0.52 4.75 -20.94
CA GLN A 267 0.58 3.80 -21.13
C GLN A 267 0.10 2.39 -20.75
N THR A 268 0.27 1.45 -21.66
CA THR A 268 -0.07 0.03 -21.47
C THR A 268 0.81 -0.85 -22.33
N LEU A 269 0.96 -2.12 -22.01
CA LEU A 269 1.64 -3.10 -22.86
C LEU A 269 1.01 -4.49 -22.68
N TYR A 270 0.56 -5.08 -23.78
CA TYR A 270 -0.15 -6.35 -23.73
C TYR A 270 0.76 -7.53 -23.43
N PHE A 271 0.40 -8.25 -22.39
CA PHE A 271 0.80 -9.62 -22.14
C PHE A 271 -0.45 -10.43 -21.83
N ASP A 272 -0.58 -11.64 -22.36
CA ASP A 272 -1.39 -12.66 -21.70
C ASP A 272 -0.51 -13.46 -20.71
N ALA A 273 -1.14 -14.32 -19.90
CA ALA A 273 -0.40 -15.15 -18.95
C ALA A 273 0.66 -16.06 -19.63
N SER A 274 0.45 -16.49 -20.89
CA SER A 274 1.43 -17.32 -21.62
C SER A 274 2.65 -16.52 -22.04
N MET A 275 2.44 -15.29 -22.51
CA MET A 275 3.48 -14.34 -22.86
C MET A 275 4.29 -13.98 -21.62
N GLU A 276 3.63 -13.68 -20.50
CA GLU A 276 4.32 -13.34 -19.24
C GLU A 276 5.15 -14.53 -18.74
N ARG A 277 4.57 -15.74 -18.70
CA ARG A 277 5.32 -16.97 -18.38
C ARG A 277 6.58 -17.12 -19.25
N ASN A 278 6.42 -16.94 -20.57
CA ASN A 278 7.52 -17.13 -21.52
C ASN A 278 8.59 -16.06 -21.35
N PHE A 279 8.20 -14.81 -21.13
CA PHE A 279 9.10 -13.71 -20.86
C PHE A 279 9.90 -13.93 -19.57
N ILE A 280 9.23 -14.32 -18.48
CA ILE A 280 9.88 -14.64 -17.19
C ILE A 280 10.90 -15.76 -17.37
N LYS A 281 10.48 -16.93 -17.90
CA LYS A 281 11.36 -18.11 -17.91
C LYS A 281 12.53 -18.00 -18.87
N LYS A 282 12.37 -17.31 -20.00
CA LYS A 282 13.38 -17.26 -21.06
C LYS A 282 14.30 -16.04 -20.95
N LEU A 283 13.78 -14.93 -20.45
CA LEU A 283 14.44 -13.63 -20.58
C LEU A 283 14.57 -12.89 -19.25
N LEU A 284 13.46 -12.46 -18.65
CA LEU A 284 13.50 -11.60 -17.47
C LEU A 284 14.14 -12.29 -16.27
N GLY A 285 13.70 -13.50 -15.91
CA GLY A 285 14.26 -14.28 -14.80
C GLY A 285 15.77 -14.51 -14.94
N PRO A 286 16.25 -15.08 -16.07
CA PRO A 286 17.69 -15.23 -16.32
C PRO A 286 18.47 -13.92 -16.32
N ALA A 287 17.94 -12.83 -16.91
CA ALA A 287 18.62 -11.54 -16.95
C ALA A 287 18.81 -10.94 -15.55
N LEU A 288 17.79 -11.04 -14.68
CA LEU A 288 17.89 -10.58 -13.29
C LEU A 288 18.85 -11.46 -12.48
N ALA A 289 18.74 -12.78 -12.60
CA ALA A 289 19.60 -13.72 -11.88
C ALA A 289 21.09 -13.59 -12.24
N ALA A 290 21.40 -13.13 -13.45
CA ALA A 290 22.79 -12.95 -13.92
C ALA A 290 23.44 -11.64 -13.44
N ASN A 291 22.68 -10.69 -12.91
CA ASN A 291 23.20 -9.38 -12.51
C ASN A 291 23.25 -9.24 -10.97
N PRO A 292 24.41 -8.89 -10.37
CA PRO A 292 24.54 -8.77 -8.91
C PRO A 292 23.58 -7.79 -8.24
N VAL A 293 23.17 -6.73 -8.94
CA VAL A 293 22.24 -5.70 -8.44
C VAL A 293 20.80 -6.23 -8.39
N THR A 294 20.44 -7.21 -9.23
CA THR A 294 19.04 -7.63 -9.39
C THR A 294 18.76 -9.07 -9.04
N GLN A 295 19.78 -9.91 -8.86
CA GLN A 295 19.64 -11.36 -8.56
C GLN A 295 18.82 -11.68 -7.28
N HIS A 296 18.65 -10.69 -6.39
CA HIS A 296 17.87 -10.83 -5.15
C HIS A 296 16.41 -10.39 -5.29
N LEU A 297 16.06 -9.73 -6.40
CA LEU A 297 14.72 -9.20 -6.63
C LEU A 297 13.72 -10.34 -6.78
N LYS A 298 12.53 -10.11 -6.23
CA LYS A 298 11.40 -11.01 -6.39
C LYS A 298 10.55 -10.60 -7.60
N ILE A 299 9.98 -11.57 -8.30
CA ILE A 299 9.00 -11.33 -9.36
C ILE A 299 7.61 -11.63 -8.82
N MET A 300 6.71 -10.66 -8.96
CA MET A 300 5.28 -10.80 -8.68
C MET A 300 4.52 -10.76 -10.00
N ILE A 301 3.75 -11.82 -10.28
CA ILE A 301 3.02 -11.98 -11.55
C ILE A 301 1.61 -11.36 -11.48
N ASN A 302 0.94 -11.25 -12.64
CA ASN A 302 -0.39 -10.65 -12.81
C ASN A 302 -0.37 -9.12 -12.74
N ASP A 303 -0.27 -8.52 -11.55
CA ASP A 303 -0.33 -7.05 -11.32
C ASP A 303 -1.50 -6.39 -12.05
N ASP A 304 -2.66 -7.03 -11.91
CA ASP A 304 -3.91 -6.72 -12.60
C ASP A 304 -5.09 -7.16 -11.72
N GLN A 305 -6.31 -6.98 -12.22
CA GLN A 305 -7.54 -7.26 -11.48
C GLN A 305 -7.62 -8.71 -10.98
N ARG A 306 -8.26 -8.91 -9.82
CA ARG A 306 -8.41 -10.25 -9.24
C ARG A 306 -9.24 -11.22 -10.09
N ILE A 307 -10.01 -10.73 -11.07
CA ILE A 307 -10.78 -11.58 -12.00
C ILE A 307 -9.88 -12.49 -12.84
N ASN A 308 -8.60 -12.16 -12.96
CA ASN A 308 -7.61 -12.99 -13.64
C ASN A 308 -7.25 -14.23 -12.82
N LEU A 309 -7.63 -14.30 -11.54
CA LEU A 309 -7.36 -15.40 -10.65
C LEU A 309 -8.46 -16.48 -10.71
N PRO A 310 -8.13 -17.77 -10.53
CA PRO A 310 -6.78 -18.34 -10.41
C PRO A 310 -6.13 -18.61 -11.79
N HIS A 311 -6.77 -18.23 -12.90
CA HIS A 311 -6.32 -18.61 -14.25
C HIS A 311 -4.87 -18.18 -14.53
N TRP A 312 -4.54 -16.93 -14.24
CA TRP A 312 -3.23 -16.33 -14.49
C TRP A 312 -2.08 -17.07 -13.77
N PRO A 313 -2.09 -17.19 -12.42
CA PRO A 313 -1.06 -17.97 -11.73
C PRO A 313 -1.08 -19.44 -12.11
N ASN A 314 -2.24 -20.04 -12.42
CA ASN A 314 -2.28 -21.43 -12.88
C ASN A 314 -1.44 -21.65 -14.13
N LEU A 315 -1.51 -20.74 -15.10
CA LEU A 315 -0.78 -20.88 -16.36
C LEU A 315 0.73 -20.71 -16.14
N ILE A 316 1.13 -19.72 -15.35
CA ILE A 316 2.54 -19.41 -15.11
C ILE A 316 3.21 -20.43 -14.17
N LEU A 317 2.62 -20.69 -13.01
CA LEU A 317 3.22 -21.48 -11.93
C LEU A 317 3.21 -22.99 -12.20
N SER A 318 2.39 -23.46 -13.13
CA SER A 318 2.43 -24.86 -13.60
C SER A 318 3.65 -25.16 -14.49
N ASP A 319 4.42 -24.16 -14.91
CA ASP A 319 5.68 -24.32 -15.64
C ASP A 319 6.87 -24.11 -14.68
N PRO A 320 7.57 -25.17 -14.25
CA PRO A 320 8.68 -25.07 -13.32
C PRO A 320 9.80 -24.12 -13.76
N MET A 321 9.99 -23.94 -15.07
CA MET A 321 11.01 -23.05 -15.61
C MET A 321 10.67 -21.58 -15.38
N ALA A 322 9.39 -21.23 -15.31
CA ALA A 322 8.92 -19.90 -14.92
C ALA A 322 8.82 -19.78 -13.40
N ALA A 323 8.20 -20.77 -12.76
CA ALA A 323 7.91 -20.78 -11.33
C ALA A 323 9.15 -20.54 -10.45
N GLN A 324 10.32 -21.07 -10.85
CA GLN A 324 11.58 -20.85 -10.11
C GLN A 324 11.99 -19.38 -9.94
N TYR A 325 11.46 -18.47 -10.78
CA TYR A 325 11.75 -17.03 -10.72
C TYR A 325 10.64 -16.23 -10.03
N VAL A 326 9.48 -16.82 -9.75
CA VAL A 326 8.30 -16.12 -9.21
C VAL A 326 8.20 -16.36 -7.71
N GLN A 327 7.84 -15.33 -6.94
CA GLN A 327 7.66 -15.46 -5.48
C GLN A 327 6.30 -14.95 -5.01
N GLY A 328 5.58 -14.20 -5.83
CA GLY A 328 4.27 -13.67 -5.45
C GLY A 328 3.33 -13.42 -6.60
N ILE A 329 2.09 -13.11 -6.23
CA ILE A 329 0.97 -12.81 -7.12
C ILE A 329 0.43 -11.45 -6.70
N ALA A 330 0.44 -10.51 -7.64
CA ALA A 330 -0.03 -9.14 -7.44
C ALA A 330 -1.47 -8.99 -7.96
N LEU A 331 -2.31 -8.24 -7.26
CA LEU A 331 -3.71 -7.99 -7.64
C LEU A 331 -4.14 -6.54 -7.42
N HIS A 332 -5.10 -6.08 -8.23
CA HIS A 332 -5.74 -4.76 -8.17
C HIS A 332 -7.24 -4.87 -7.79
N TRP A 333 -7.81 -3.73 -7.39
CA TRP A 333 -9.16 -3.60 -6.79
C TRP A 333 -10.30 -3.27 -7.77
N TYR A 334 -10.03 -2.67 -8.93
CA TYR A 334 -11.04 -1.89 -9.67
C TYR A 334 -12.22 -2.68 -10.24
N GLU A 335 -12.08 -3.99 -10.41
CA GLU A 335 -13.12 -4.90 -10.91
C GLU A 335 -13.67 -5.86 -9.85
N ASP A 336 -13.51 -5.52 -8.58
CA ASP A 336 -13.95 -6.31 -7.43
C ASP A 336 -15.44 -6.66 -7.40
N PHE A 337 -16.26 -5.91 -8.14
CA PHE A 337 -17.68 -6.17 -8.27
C PHE A 337 -18.00 -7.36 -9.20
N ILE A 338 -17.01 -7.86 -9.95
CA ILE A 338 -17.17 -8.99 -10.88
C ILE A 338 -16.99 -10.32 -10.14
N ASP A 339 -15.85 -10.51 -9.48
CA ASP A 339 -15.55 -11.75 -8.74
C ASP A 339 -15.43 -11.50 -7.23
N PRO A 340 -15.87 -12.45 -6.38
CA PRO A 340 -15.73 -12.34 -4.94
C PRO A 340 -14.28 -12.53 -4.48
N ALA A 341 -13.92 -11.95 -3.35
CA ALA A 341 -12.58 -12.10 -2.74
C ALA A 341 -12.19 -13.56 -2.43
N THR A 342 -13.15 -14.51 -2.40
CA THR A 342 -12.86 -15.94 -2.20
C THR A 342 -12.00 -16.54 -3.31
N VAL A 343 -11.99 -15.95 -4.52
CA VAL A 343 -11.10 -16.36 -5.61
C VAL A 343 -9.62 -16.23 -5.23
N VAL A 344 -9.29 -15.29 -4.35
CA VAL A 344 -7.95 -15.08 -3.81
C VAL A 344 -7.59 -16.22 -2.85
N THR A 345 -8.54 -16.68 -2.02
CA THR A 345 -8.37 -17.87 -1.17
C THR A 345 -8.21 -19.13 -2.02
N GLU A 346 -9.02 -19.33 -3.06
CA GLU A 346 -8.89 -20.48 -3.98
C GLU A 346 -7.52 -20.50 -4.67
N THR A 347 -6.99 -19.32 -5.00
CA THR A 347 -5.64 -19.17 -5.56
C THR A 347 -4.56 -19.53 -4.55
N HIS A 348 -4.67 -19.04 -3.31
CA HIS A 348 -3.76 -19.39 -2.23
C HIS A 348 -3.77 -20.90 -1.95
N ASP A 349 -4.94 -21.52 -1.81
CA ASP A 349 -5.08 -22.95 -1.50
C ASP A 349 -4.41 -23.83 -2.56
N LYS A 350 -4.37 -23.36 -3.82
CA LYS A 350 -3.68 -24.03 -4.92
C LYS A 350 -2.18 -23.73 -4.98
N TRP A 351 -1.76 -22.52 -4.62
CA TRP A 351 -0.38 -22.04 -4.69
C TRP A 351 0.10 -21.44 -3.35
N PRO A 352 0.12 -22.22 -2.25
CA PRO A 352 0.28 -21.68 -0.90
C PRO A 352 1.66 -21.10 -0.60
N ASP A 353 2.67 -21.48 -1.37
CA ASP A 353 4.06 -21.04 -1.21
C ASP A 353 4.34 -19.64 -1.83
N TYR A 354 3.37 -19.07 -2.54
CA TYR A 354 3.48 -17.75 -3.20
C TYR A 354 2.66 -16.72 -2.42
N PHE A 355 3.28 -15.61 -2.05
CA PHE A 355 2.56 -14.55 -1.32
C PHE A 355 1.61 -13.80 -2.26
N LEU A 356 0.50 -13.31 -1.71
CA LEU A 356 -0.48 -12.47 -2.41
C LEU A 356 -0.37 -11.04 -1.90
N ILE A 357 -0.29 -10.05 -2.79
CA ILE A 357 -0.22 -8.63 -2.42
C ILE A 357 -1.19 -7.83 -3.30
N ALA A 358 -1.99 -6.98 -2.66
CA ALA A 358 -2.71 -5.93 -3.35
C ALA A 358 -1.73 -4.79 -3.65
N THR A 359 -1.33 -4.65 -4.91
CA THR A 359 -0.26 -3.74 -5.35
C THR A 359 -0.77 -2.37 -5.76
N GLU A 360 -2.07 -2.25 -6.04
CA GLU A 360 -2.71 -0.99 -6.39
C GLU A 360 -4.20 -0.99 -6.01
N ALA A 361 -4.63 0.09 -5.38
CA ALA A 361 -6.02 0.36 -5.08
C ALA A 361 -6.26 1.87 -4.94
N CYS A 362 -7.35 2.37 -5.54
CA CYS A 362 -7.79 3.75 -5.34
C CYS A 362 -9.31 3.87 -5.39
N ALA A 363 -9.87 4.91 -4.76
CA ALA A 363 -11.28 5.26 -4.90
C ALA A 363 -11.45 6.37 -5.96
N GLY A 364 -12.67 6.53 -6.47
CA GLY A 364 -12.96 7.57 -7.46
C GLY A 364 -12.47 7.25 -8.88
N TYR A 365 -12.18 5.99 -9.16
CA TYR A 365 -11.72 5.47 -10.46
C TYR A 365 -12.82 5.39 -11.52
N PHE A 366 -14.10 5.58 -11.16
CA PHE A 366 -15.16 5.68 -12.16
C PHE A 366 -15.04 6.98 -12.96
N PRO A 367 -15.39 6.97 -14.26
CA PRO A 367 -15.29 8.15 -15.11
C PRO A 367 -15.96 9.38 -14.49
N ALA A 368 -15.21 10.48 -14.41
CA ALA A 368 -15.63 11.77 -13.84
C ALA A 368 -16.00 11.76 -12.34
N ASP A 369 -15.53 10.78 -11.56
CA ASP A 369 -15.79 10.74 -10.11
C ASP A 369 -14.76 11.55 -9.29
N GLY A 370 -13.45 11.46 -9.59
CA GLY A 370 -12.39 12.32 -9.05
C GLY A 370 -12.35 12.39 -7.51
N PRO A 371 -11.73 13.39 -6.87
CA PRO A 371 -11.74 13.55 -5.40
C PRO A 371 -13.09 14.00 -4.82
N LYS A 372 -13.45 13.48 -3.64
CA LYS A 372 -14.65 13.85 -2.88
C LYS A 372 -14.25 14.15 -1.44
N LEU A 373 -13.94 15.42 -1.19
CA LEU A 373 -13.40 15.87 0.10
C LEU A 373 -14.34 15.52 1.27
N GLY A 374 -13.86 14.69 2.19
CA GLY A 374 -14.55 14.28 3.40
C GLY A 374 -15.48 13.09 3.26
N ALA A 375 -15.54 12.44 2.09
CA ALA A 375 -16.47 11.33 1.82
C ALA A 375 -16.18 10.11 2.71
N TRP A 376 -17.09 9.83 3.66
CA TRP A 376 -17.02 8.62 4.48
C TRP A 376 -17.20 7.34 3.64
N SER A 377 -18.04 7.38 2.61
CA SER A 377 -18.27 6.23 1.74
C SER A 377 -17.00 5.71 1.08
N ARG A 378 -16.02 6.57 0.77
CA ARG A 378 -14.72 6.14 0.23
C ARG A 378 -13.82 5.53 1.29
N ALA A 379 -13.85 6.06 2.51
CA ALA A 379 -13.20 5.42 3.66
C ALA A 379 -13.77 4.02 3.91
N GLU A 380 -15.09 3.86 3.85
CA GLU A 380 -15.76 2.57 4.01
C GLU A 380 -15.41 1.59 2.88
N GLN A 381 -15.30 2.06 1.63
CA GLN A 381 -14.83 1.26 0.50
C GLN A 381 -13.43 0.68 0.76
N TYR A 382 -12.47 1.52 1.17
CA TYR A 382 -11.12 1.07 1.56
C TYR A 382 -11.15 0.08 2.73
N ALA A 383 -11.95 0.36 3.78
CA ALA A 383 -12.03 -0.51 4.94
C ALA A 383 -12.57 -1.90 4.58
N ASN A 384 -13.63 -1.96 3.77
CA ASN A 384 -14.23 -3.19 3.28
C ASN A 384 -13.28 -3.96 2.36
N ASP A 385 -12.53 -3.27 1.49
CA ASP A 385 -11.52 -3.90 0.63
C ASP A 385 -10.38 -4.50 1.46
N LEU A 386 -9.77 -3.73 2.38
CA LEU A 386 -8.75 -4.21 3.31
C LEU A 386 -9.21 -5.43 4.13
N ILE A 387 -10.45 -5.42 4.63
CA ILE A 387 -11.01 -6.56 5.38
C ILE A 387 -11.18 -7.79 4.48
N LYS A 388 -11.57 -7.61 3.23
CA LYS A 388 -11.72 -8.72 2.27
C LYS A 388 -10.37 -9.28 1.84
N ASP A 389 -9.44 -8.43 1.46
CA ASP A 389 -8.13 -8.84 0.96
C ASP A 389 -7.31 -9.53 2.05
N LEU A 390 -7.09 -8.86 3.18
CA LEU A 390 -6.42 -9.49 4.33
C LEU A 390 -7.25 -10.67 4.86
N GLY A 391 -8.57 -10.64 4.61
CA GLY A 391 -9.52 -11.72 4.84
C GLY A 391 -9.26 -12.99 4.04
N ASN A 392 -8.62 -12.85 2.87
CA ASN A 392 -8.43 -13.88 1.86
C ASN A 392 -6.95 -13.95 1.44
N TRP A 393 -6.06 -14.11 2.43
CA TRP A 393 -4.63 -14.40 2.24
C TRP A 393 -3.74 -13.29 1.65
N VAL A 394 -4.27 -12.11 1.33
CA VAL A 394 -3.42 -10.97 0.97
C VAL A 394 -2.54 -10.56 2.16
N ALA A 395 -1.25 -10.44 1.92
CA ALA A 395 -0.22 -10.20 2.93
C ALA A 395 0.25 -8.75 2.98
N ALA A 396 0.06 -7.96 1.92
CA ALA A 396 0.30 -6.52 1.91
C ALA A 396 -0.73 -5.79 1.05
N TRP A 397 -0.94 -4.51 1.35
CA TRP A 397 -1.90 -3.67 0.63
C TRP A 397 -1.31 -2.28 0.37
N VAL A 398 -1.33 -1.85 -0.89
CA VAL A 398 -0.63 -0.65 -1.37
C VAL A 398 -1.64 0.31 -2.00
N ASP A 399 -1.81 1.48 -1.37
CA ASP A 399 -2.61 2.58 -1.91
C ASP A 399 -2.00 3.07 -3.22
N TRP A 400 -2.79 3.67 -4.10
CA TRP A 400 -2.28 4.21 -5.34
C TRP A 400 -1.52 5.52 -5.08
N ASN A 401 -2.05 6.66 -5.51
CA ASN A 401 -1.41 7.95 -5.24
C ASN A 401 -1.63 8.38 -3.78
N TYR A 402 -0.55 8.53 -3.00
CA TYR A 402 -0.67 9.02 -1.60
C TYR A 402 -0.97 10.51 -1.47
N ALA A 403 -0.80 11.29 -2.55
CA ALA A 403 -1.20 12.69 -2.60
C ALA A 403 -1.61 13.08 -4.03
N LEU A 404 -2.75 13.75 -4.17
CA LEU A 404 -3.22 14.37 -5.42
C LEU A 404 -3.73 15.79 -5.18
N ASP A 405 -3.96 16.56 -6.23
CA ASP A 405 -4.58 17.89 -6.11
C ASP A 405 -6.11 17.81 -5.95
N LEU A 406 -6.76 18.97 -5.83
CA LEU A 406 -8.23 19.09 -5.74
C LEU A 406 -8.99 18.50 -6.94
N GLN A 407 -8.33 18.34 -8.09
CA GLN A 407 -8.91 17.75 -9.30
C GLN A 407 -8.69 16.23 -9.37
N GLY A 408 -7.75 15.69 -8.60
CA GLY A 408 -7.35 14.28 -8.62
C GLY A 408 -6.21 14.00 -9.58
N GLY A 409 -5.38 14.99 -9.86
CA GLY A 409 -4.26 14.91 -10.80
C GLY A 409 -2.93 15.45 -10.23
N PRO A 410 -1.98 15.82 -11.11
CA PRO A 410 -2.10 15.82 -12.58
C PRO A 410 -2.21 14.40 -13.16
N ASN A 411 -2.91 14.26 -14.28
CA ASN A 411 -3.07 12.98 -14.99
C ASN A 411 -3.19 13.22 -16.51
N LEU A 412 -2.31 12.59 -17.29
CA LEU A 412 -2.19 12.68 -18.75
C LEU A 412 -3.51 12.37 -19.45
N ALA A 413 -4.22 11.33 -19.02
CA ALA A 413 -5.44 10.85 -19.65
C ALA A 413 -6.71 11.51 -19.08
N LYS A 414 -6.58 12.44 -18.13
CA LYS A 414 -7.69 12.99 -17.33
C LYS A 414 -8.47 11.89 -16.59
N ASN A 415 -7.77 10.81 -16.24
CA ASN A 415 -8.26 9.69 -15.43
C ASN A 415 -8.14 10.02 -13.95
N PHE A 416 -8.83 11.09 -13.52
CA PHE A 416 -8.69 11.59 -12.16
C PHE A 416 -9.35 10.67 -11.13
N VAL A 417 -8.65 10.44 -10.01
CA VAL A 417 -9.10 9.60 -8.90
C VAL A 417 -8.97 10.33 -7.56
N ASP A 418 -9.44 9.74 -6.47
CA ASP A 418 -9.20 10.27 -5.12
C ASP A 418 -7.84 9.84 -4.56
N SER A 419 -7.44 10.47 -3.47
CA SER A 419 -6.23 10.10 -2.73
C SER A 419 -6.48 10.22 -1.23
N THR A 420 -5.67 9.55 -0.43
CA THR A 420 -5.65 9.68 1.03
C THR A 420 -5.31 11.11 1.49
N ILE A 421 -4.50 11.86 0.73
CA ILE A 421 -4.24 13.29 0.92
C ILE A 421 -4.59 14.09 -0.33
N ILE A 422 -5.31 15.19 -0.14
CA ILE A 422 -5.60 16.16 -1.21
C ILE A 422 -4.90 17.49 -0.94
N VAL A 423 -4.04 17.91 -1.86
CA VAL A 423 -3.24 19.14 -1.79
C VAL A 423 -4.02 20.31 -2.39
N ASN A 424 -4.07 21.41 -1.64
CA ASN A 424 -4.57 22.70 -2.11
C ASN A 424 -3.42 23.71 -2.11
N ALA A 425 -2.64 23.68 -3.19
CA ALA A 425 -1.45 24.50 -3.35
C ALA A 425 -1.74 26.01 -3.23
N THR A 426 -2.86 26.49 -3.78
CA THR A 426 -3.22 27.92 -3.74
C THR A 426 -3.40 28.44 -2.31
N ALA A 427 -3.90 27.59 -1.39
CA ALA A 427 -4.07 27.93 0.01
C ALA A 427 -2.90 27.44 0.90
N GLN A 428 -1.86 26.82 0.31
CA GLN A 428 -0.71 26.26 1.01
C GLN A 428 -1.14 25.33 2.16
N GLU A 429 -2.07 24.43 1.86
CA GLU A 429 -2.65 23.47 2.78
C GLU A 429 -2.89 22.13 2.12
N TYR A 430 -3.07 21.09 2.91
CA TYR A 430 -3.59 19.81 2.44
C TYR A 430 -4.66 19.28 3.37
N TYR A 431 -5.43 18.33 2.86
CA TYR A 431 -6.53 17.70 3.56
C TYR A 431 -6.25 16.20 3.68
N LYS A 432 -6.19 15.70 4.92
CA LYS A 432 -6.25 14.27 5.16
C LYS A 432 -7.69 13.82 5.07
N GLN A 433 -7.96 12.96 4.10
CA GLN A 433 -9.28 12.39 3.85
C GLN A 433 -9.66 11.39 4.96
N PRO A 434 -10.95 11.05 5.12
CA PRO A 434 -11.34 9.94 5.99
C PRO A 434 -10.58 8.64 5.68
N ILE A 435 -10.24 8.43 4.40
CA ILE A 435 -9.46 7.28 3.91
C ILE A 435 -8.12 7.15 4.65
N TRP A 436 -7.39 8.25 4.86
CA TRP A 436 -6.11 8.24 5.60
C TRP A 436 -6.26 7.67 7.02
N HIS A 437 -7.38 7.98 7.67
CA HIS A 437 -7.64 7.53 9.03
C HIS A 437 -8.14 6.08 9.08
N VAL A 438 -8.79 5.59 8.01
CA VAL A 438 -9.06 4.16 7.83
C VAL A 438 -7.76 3.40 7.63
N MET A 439 -6.85 3.88 6.77
CA MET A 439 -5.53 3.27 6.62
C MET A 439 -4.76 3.21 7.95
N ALA A 440 -4.90 4.23 8.80
CA ALA A 440 -4.32 4.25 10.15
C ALA A 440 -4.87 3.15 11.07
N GLN A 441 -6.15 2.77 10.94
CA GLN A 441 -6.74 1.69 11.73
C GLN A 441 -6.07 0.33 11.45
N PHE A 442 -5.50 0.14 10.26
CA PHE A 442 -4.74 -1.08 9.92
C PHE A 442 -3.24 -0.89 10.16
N SER A 443 -2.61 -0.01 9.37
CA SER A 443 -1.15 0.10 9.24
C SER A 443 -0.42 0.46 10.55
N LYS A 444 -1.05 1.25 11.43
CA LYS A 444 -0.46 1.64 12.72
C LYS A 444 -0.34 0.47 13.69
N PHE A 445 -1.30 -0.46 13.65
CA PHE A 445 -1.48 -1.50 14.66
C PHE A 445 -1.22 -2.92 14.15
N ILE A 446 -1.06 -3.09 12.84
CA ILE A 446 -0.73 -4.35 12.18
C ILE A 446 0.62 -4.13 11.48
N ARG A 447 1.71 -4.42 12.19
CA ARG A 447 3.07 -4.16 11.71
C ARG A 447 3.60 -5.36 10.92
N PRO A 448 4.61 -5.16 10.04
CA PRO A 448 5.29 -6.28 9.40
C PRO A 448 5.73 -7.30 10.44
N GLY A 449 5.28 -8.54 10.33
CA GLY A 449 5.44 -9.50 11.42
C GLY A 449 4.16 -10.09 11.95
N SER A 450 3.08 -9.30 11.99
CA SER A 450 1.79 -9.70 12.53
C SER A 450 1.23 -10.90 11.75
N VAL A 451 0.54 -11.81 12.43
CA VAL A 451 -0.07 -12.99 11.83
C VAL A 451 -1.58 -12.86 11.95
N ARG A 452 -2.32 -13.03 10.86
CA ARG A 452 -3.79 -13.02 10.91
C ARG A 452 -4.26 -14.21 11.75
N ALA A 453 -5.19 -13.95 12.67
CA ALA A 453 -5.77 -14.91 13.59
C ALA A 453 -7.25 -15.18 13.27
N GLY A 454 -7.78 -16.29 13.78
CA GLY A 454 -9.19 -16.63 13.69
C GLY A 454 -10.06 -15.61 14.42
N ILE A 455 -11.17 -15.22 13.79
CA ILE A 455 -12.20 -14.35 14.36
C ILE A 455 -13.57 -14.91 14.03
N GLN A 456 -14.49 -14.86 14.99
CA GLN A 456 -15.88 -15.25 14.80
C GLN A 456 -16.82 -14.21 15.41
N ILE A 457 -17.68 -13.63 14.58
CA ILE A 457 -18.77 -12.75 15.00
C ILE A 457 -20.02 -13.62 15.14
N ILE A 458 -20.51 -13.78 16.37
CA ILE A 458 -21.54 -14.79 16.70
C ILE A 458 -22.93 -14.38 16.22
N GLU A 459 -23.27 -13.10 16.36
CA GLU A 459 -24.56 -12.58 15.94
C GLU A 459 -24.52 -12.29 14.44
N LYS A 460 -25.41 -12.91 13.65
CA LYS A 460 -25.44 -12.74 12.19
C LYS A 460 -26.24 -11.51 11.75
N SER A 461 -27.07 -10.95 12.64
CA SER A 461 -27.92 -9.80 12.32
C SER A 461 -27.20 -8.44 12.48
N VAL A 462 -25.93 -8.42 12.85
CA VAL A 462 -25.14 -7.18 12.94
C VAL A 462 -24.38 -6.96 11.65
N ASP A 463 -24.41 -5.72 11.16
CA ASP A 463 -23.64 -5.30 9.99
C ASP A 463 -22.24 -4.84 10.42
N VAL A 464 -21.56 -5.76 11.11
CA VAL A 464 -20.20 -5.58 11.63
C VAL A 464 -19.32 -6.68 11.05
N GLU A 465 -18.21 -6.27 10.47
CA GLU A 465 -17.18 -7.17 9.95
C GLU A 465 -15.80 -6.75 10.45
N GLY A 466 -14.83 -7.65 10.38
CA GLY A 466 -13.51 -7.36 10.91
C GLY A 466 -12.55 -8.52 10.89
N LEU A 467 -11.33 -8.24 11.34
CA LEU A 467 -10.21 -9.18 11.36
C LEU A 467 -9.48 -9.10 12.68
N ALA A 468 -8.81 -10.19 13.05
CA ALA A 468 -7.96 -10.28 14.22
C ALA A 468 -6.52 -10.64 13.82
N PHE A 469 -5.55 -10.14 14.58
CA PHE A 469 -4.12 -10.34 14.33
C PHE A 469 -3.38 -10.55 15.65
N LEU A 470 -2.38 -11.44 15.62
CA LEU A 470 -1.37 -11.58 16.66
C LEU A 470 -0.11 -10.83 16.20
N ASN A 471 0.28 -9.80 16.94
CA ASN A 471 1.45 -8.99 16.63
C ASN A 471 2.74 -9.65 17.15
N ALA A 472 3.87 -9.29 16.54
CA ALA A 472 5.17 -9.83 16.90
C ALA A 472 5.62 -9.49 18.34
N ASP A 473 5.08 -8.42 18.93
CA ASP A 473 5.33 -8.03 20.33
C ASP A 473 4.42 -8.75 21.34
N GLY A 474 3.59 -9.68 20.86
CA GLY A 474 2.64 -10.46 21.67
C GLY A 474 1.31 -9.76 21.94
N THR A 475 1.10 -8.52 21.47
CA THR A 475 -0.21 -7.89 21.51
C THR A 475 -1.14 -8.47 20.44
N LYS A 476 -2.45 -8.30 20.64
CA LYS A 476 -3.49 -8.70 19.69
C LYS A 476 -4.22 -7.46 19.20
N THR A 477 -4.47 -7.39 17.90
CA THR A 477 -5.19 -6.31 17.24
C THR A 477 -6.48 -6.85 16.64
N VAL A 478 -7.60 -6.19 16.88
CA VAL A 478 -8.89 -6.48 16.26
C VAL A 478 -9.41 -5.21 15.59
N VAL A 479 -9.59 -5.26 14.28
CA VAL A 479 -10.19 -4.17 13.49
C VAL A 479 -11.63 -4.52 13.19
N LEU A 480 -12.55 -3.60 13.44
CA LEU A 480 -13.99 -3.79 13.21
C LEU A 480 -14.56 -2.59 12.46
N LEU A 481 -15.38 -2.87 11.45
CA LEU A 481 -16.13 -1.90 10.67
C LEU A 481 -17.62 -2.11 10.92
N ASN A 482 -18.32 -1.06 11.34
CA ASN A 482 -19.78 -1.01 11.35
C ASN A 482 -20.27 -0.22 10.14
N LYS A 483 -20.87 -0.94 9.18
CA LYS A 483 -21.44 -0.37 7.95
C LYS A 483 -22.88 0.08 8.12
N ASN A 484 -23.51 -0.25 9.26
CA ASN A 484 -24.88 0.17 9.50
C ASN A 484 -24.96 1.70 9.57
N GLU A 485 -25.96 2.26 8.87
CA GLU A 485 -26.07 3.70 8.77
C GLU A 485 -26.64 4.38 10.02
N VAL A 486 -27.36 3.61 10.85
CA VAL A 486 -28.21 4.14 11.94
C VAL A 486 -27.91 3.48 13.27
N LEU A 487 -27.67 2.18 13.28
CA LEU A 487 -27.54 1.38 14.48
C LEU A 487 -26.10 1.37 14.96
N ASP A 488 -25.94 1.77 16.22
CA ASP A 488 -24.77 1.45 16.99
C ASP A 488 -24.89 0.02 17.54
N PHE A 489 -23.77 -0.67 17.70
CA PHE A 489 -23.75 -2.00 18.31
C PHE A 489 -22.89 -2.02 19.57
N GLU A 490 -23.43 -2.58 20.64
CA GLU A 490 -22.64 -2.96 21.81
C GLU A 490 -21.93 -4.28 21.50
N ILE A 491 -20.61 -4.32 21.67
CA ILE A 491 -19.74 -5.45 21.35
C ILE A 491 -19.12 -5.99 22.63
N ALA A 492 -19.16 -7.31 22.79
CA ALA A 492 -18.32 -8.04 23.74
C ALA A 492 -17.24 -8.81 22.99
N LEU A 493 -16.01 -8.31 23.06
CA LEU A 493 -14.83 -8.97 22.52
C LEU A 493 -14.27 -9.94 23.56
N ASN A 494 -14.20 -11.21 23.20
CA ASN A 494 -13.66 -12.30 24.00
C ASN A 494 -12.50 -12.96 23.26
N ASP A 495 -11.38 -13.12 23.95
CA ASP A 495 -10.28 -13.95 23.47
C ASP A 495 -10.43 -15.36 24.02
N VAL A 496 -10.78 -16.32 23.16
CA VAL A 496 -11.05 -17.70 23.60
C VAL A 496 -9.79 -18.41 24.11
N THR A 497 -8.60 -17.84 23.85
CA THR A 497 -7.33 -18.35 24.38
C THR A 497 -7.02 -17.82 25.78
N SER A 498 -7.75 -16.80 26.25
CA SER A 498 -7.65 -16.17 27.56
C SER A 498 -9.03 -16.15 28.21
N SER A 499 -9.48 -17.31 28.70
CA SER A 499 -10.88 -17.68 29.00
C SER A 499 -11.70 -16.76 29.93
N ASP A 500 -11.12 -15.71 30.51
CA ASP A 500 -11.77 -14.85 31.51
C ASP A 500 -11.68 -13.34 31.20
N VAL A 501 -11.27 -12.94 29.99
CA VAL A 501 -11.08 -11.52 29.63
C VAL A 501 -12.07 -11.09 28.55
N ILE A 502 -13.04 -10.27 28.94
CA ILE A 502 -14.00 -9.66 28.02
C ILE A 502 -13.81 -8.14 27.98
N TYR A 503 -13.75 -7.56 26.79
CA TYR A 503 -13.78 -6.12 26.60
C TYR A 503 -15.12 -5.72 26.00
N GLU A 504 -15.85 -4.85 26.69
CA GLU A 504 -17.12 -4.30 26.20
C GLU A 504 -16.93 -2.87 25.73
N PHE A 505 -17.44 -2.59 24.53
CA PHE A 505 -17.42 -1.26 23.94
C PHE A 505 -18.52 -1.12 22.89
N LYS A 506 -18.83 0.13 22.56
CA LYS A 506 -19.81 0.49 21.56
C LYS A 506 -19.11 0.83 20.25
N ILE A 507 -19.52 0.21 19.15
CA ILE A 507 -19.15 0.63 17.79
C ILE A 507 -20.29 1.47 17.21
N GLN A 508 -19.99 2.71 16.83
CA GLN A 508 -21.00 3.63 16.32
C GLN A 508 -21.39 3.27 14.88
N ALA A 509 -22.59 3.64 14.45
CA ALA A 509 -22.99 3.61 13.05
C ALA A 509 -21.97 4.34 12.17
N ASN A 510 -21.70 3.84 10.96
CA ASN A 510 -20.68 4.37 10.05
C ASN A 510 -19.34 4.64 10.76
N SER A 511 -18.78 3.65 11.44
CA SER A 511 -17.52 3.80 12.16
C SER A 511 -16.64 2.58 12.06
N MET A 512 -15.35 2.82 12.22
CA MET A 512 -14.33 1.79 12.33
C MET A 512 -13.62 1.94 13.66
N VAL A 513 -13.38 0.81 14.32
CA VAL A 513 -12.62 0.75 15.57
C VAL A 513 -11.49 -0.25 15.47
N THR A 514 -10.36 0.08 16.09
CA THR A 514 -9.27 -0.88 16.31
C THR A 514 -9.03 -1.04 17.79
N VAL A 515 -9.09 -2.28 18.26
CA VAL A 515 -8.86 -2.66 19.66
C VAL A 515 -7.52 -3.37 19.75
N VAL A 516 -6.65 -2.89 20.62
CA VAL A 516 -5.33 -3.49 20.89
C VAL A 516 -5.25 -3.91 22.35
N TYR A 517 -4.94 -5.19 22.61
CA TYR A 517 -4.86 -5.79 23.95
C TYR A 517 -3.73 -6.82 24.04
N LYS A 518 -3.51 -7.43 25.21
CA LYS A 518 -2.54 -8.51 25.43
C LYS A 518 -3.22 -9.84 25.61
#